data_AF-A0A7S0VCD1-F1
#
_entry.id   AF-A0A7S0VCD1-F1
#
_cell.length_a   1.000
_cell.length_b   1.000
_cell.length_c   1.000
_cell.angle_alpha   90.00
_cell.angle_beta   90.00
_cell.angle_gamma   90.00
#
_symmetry.space_group_name_H-M   'P 1'
#
loop_
_entity.id
_entity.type
_entity.pdbx_description
1 polymer ?
#
loop_
_entity_poly.entity_id
_entity_poly.type
_entity_poly.pdbx_seq_one_letter_code
_entity_poly.pdbx_strand_id
1 'polypeptide(L)'
;RVTFKRRARVEYGDAVYVSGSCEALGDGDPARAVRMRHGGGNVWSATVEGVHGDTRYRYLVQTDDHASGGRGEQGRGKGGPAAPPRWDTEYTLPLTPAGPQHG
;
A
#
# COMPACT_ATOMS: atom_id res chain seq x y z
N ARG A 1 -5.52 16.54 -9.54
CA ARG A 1 -4.75 15.29 -9.73
C ARG A 1 -3.56 15.28 -8.77
N VAL A 2 -3.36 14.20 -8.01
CA VAL A 2 -2.23 14.02 -7.10
C VAL A 2 -1.53 12.70 -7.41
N THR A 3 -0.20 12.68 -7.33
CA THR A 3 0.61 11.47 -7.55
C THR A 3 1.25 11.03 -6.23
N PHE A 4 0.85 9.86 -5.75
CA PHE A 4 1.42 9.21 -4.57
C PHE A 4 2.65 8.42 -5.00
N LYS A 5 3.72 8.52 -4.22
CA LYS A 5 4.95 7.76 -4.44
C LYS A 5 5.45 7.22 -3.10
N ARG A 6 5.69 5.92 -3.05
CA ARG A 6 6.25 5.24 -1.88
C ARG A 6 7.39 4.35 -2.31
N ARG A 7 8.53 4.44 -1.62
CA ARG A 7 9.57 3.42 -1.71
C ARG A 7 9.25 2.31 -0.72
N ALA A 8 9.08 1.10 -1.21
CA ALA A 8 8.77 -0.08 -0.40
C ALA A 8 9.26 -1.33 -1.11
N ARG A 9 10.04 -2.14 -0.40
CA ARG A 9 10.41 -3.49 -0.81
C ARG A 9 9.35 -4.43 -0.24
N VAL A 10 8.53 -4.99 -1.11
CA VAL A 10 7.50 -5.98 -0.75
C VAL A 10 7.92 -7.33 -1.30
N GLU A 11 7.44 -8.40 -0.67
CA GLU A 11 7.73 -9.76 -1.11
C GLU A 11 6.89 -10.11 -2.35
N TYR A 12 7.29 -11.17 -3.05
CA TYR A 12 6.53 -11.63 -4.22
C TYR A 12 5.14 -12.08 -3.80
N GLY A 13 4.11 -11.50 -4.41
CA GLY A 13 2.72 -11.74 -4.03
C GLY A 13 2.10 -10.64 -3.19
N ASP A 14 2.87 -9.66 -2.71
CA ASP A 14 2.33 -8.48 -2.02
C ASP A 14 2.32 -7.24 -2.93
N ALA A 15 1.41 -6.32 -2.67
CA ALA A 15 1.35 -5.01 -3.32
C ALA A 15 1.11 -3.89 -2.31
N VAL A 16 1.54 -2.69 -2.68
CA VAL A 16 1.30 -1.47 -1.89
C VAL A 16 0.00 -0.83 -2.35
N TYR A 17 -0.82 -0.41 -1.41
CA TYR A 17 -2.06 0.31 -1.63
C TYR A 17 -2.03 1.61 -0.86
N VAL A 18 -2.82 2.58 -1.31
CA VAL A 18 -3.03 3.86 -0.65
C VAL A 18 -4.51 4.05 -0.40
N SER A 19 -4.87 4.34 0.85
CA SER A 19 -6.23 4.71 1.24
C SER A 19 -6.22 6.05 1.95
N GLY A 20 -7.25 6.86 1.79
CA GLY A 20 -7.33 8.18 2.40
C GLY A 20 -8.74 8.67 2.59
N SER A 21 -8.91 9.73 3.37
CA SER A 21 -10.20 10.30 3.82
C SER A 21 -11.05 10.93 2.71
N CYS A 22 -10.78 10.59 1.45
CA CYS A 22 -11.52 11.04 0.28
C CYS A 22 -12.06 9.81 -0.43
N GLU A 23 -13.26 9.91 -0.99
CA GLU A 23 -13.90 8.83 -1.75
C GLU A 23 -13.01 8.28 -2.86
N ALA A 24 -12.26 9.15 -3.55
CA ALA A 24 -11.31 8.76 -4.60
C ALA A 24 -10.16 7.86 -4.10
N LEU A 25 -9.89 7.87 -2.80
CA LEU A 25 -8.91 7.03 -2.12
C LEU A 25 -9.56 5.97 -1.20
N GLY A 26 -10.86 5.72 -1.34
CA GLY A 26 -11.54 4.69 -0.55
C GLY A 26 -12.02 5.14 0.83
N ASP A 27 -12.06 6.44 1.12
CA ASP A 27 -12.64 7.00 2.35
C ASP A 27 -12.02 6.48 3.67
N GLY A 28 -10.74 6.10 3.61
CA GLY A 28 -10.01 5.50 4.73
C GLY A 28 -10.27 4.00 4.92
N ASP A 29 -11.11 3.40 4.07
CA ASP A 29 -11.37 1.97 4.06
C ASP A 29 -10.23 1.21 3.35
N PRO A 30 -9.65 0.18 3.99
CA PRO A 30 -8.56 -0.62 3.39
C PRO A 30 -9.04 -1.53 2.25
N ALA A 31 -10.29 -2.01 2.28
CA ALA A 31 -10.84 -2.82 1.20
C ALA A 31 -11.12 -1.99 -0.07
N ARG A 32 -11.30 -0.67 0.08
CA ARG A 32 -11.43 0.29 -1.02
C ARG A 32 -10.13 1.00 -1.38
N ALA A 33 -9.00 0.57 -0.84
CA ALA A 33 -7.71 1.19 -1.09
C ALA A 33 -7.29 1.08 -2.56
N VAL A 34 -6.63 2.11 -3.07
CA VAL A 34 -6.14 2.14 -4.44
C VAL A 34 -4.82 1.39 -4.53
N ARG A 35 -4.79 0.32 -5.34
CA ARG A 35 -3.56 -0.43 -5.63
C ARG A 35 -2.54 0.45 -6.36
N MET A 36 -1.35 0.55 -5.81
CA MET A 36 -0.24 1.26 -6.45
C MET A 36 0.42 0.38 -7.52
N ARG A 37 0.98 1.02 -8.54
CA ARG A 37 1.76 0.36 -9.57
C ARG A 37 3.22 0.26 -9.14
N HIS A 38 3.78 -0.93 -9.17
CA HIS A 38 5.22 -1.16 -8.99
C HIS A 38 6.00 -0.63 -10.21
N GLY A 39 6.97 0.23 -9.95
CA GLY A 39 7.96 0.70 -10.90
C GLY A 39 9.36 0.17 -10.56
N GLY A 40 10.34 0.52 -11.39
CA GLY A 40 11.73 0.14 -11.13
C GLY A 40 12.27 0.71 -9.81
N GLY A 41 13.17 -0.04 -9.16
CA GLY A 41 13.85 0.41 -7.95
C GLY A 41 12.99 0.43 -6.68
N ASN A 42 12.01 -0.48 -6.56
CA ASN A 42 11.11 -0.59 -5.40
C ASN A 42 10.25 0.67 -5.18
N VAL A 43 9.95 1.40 -6.26
CA VAL A 43 9.13 2.61 -6.23
C VAL A 43 7.71 2.24 -6.64
N TRP A 44 6.76 2.48 -5.74
CA TRP A 44 5.34 2.33 -5.98
C TRP A 44 4.73 3.69 -6.27
N SER A 45 3.86 3.76 -7.28
CA SER A 45 3.19 5.00 -7.65
C SER A 45 1.71 4.81 -7.99
N ALA A 46 0.89 5.77 -7.58
CA ALA A 46 -0.52 5.85 -7.95
C ALA A 46 -0.88 7.29 -8.29
N THR A 47 -1.59 7.49 -9.39
CA THR A 47 -2.15 8.79 -9.76
C THR A 47 -3.64 8.74 -9.48
N VAL A 48 -4.14 9.67 -8.68
CA VAL A 48 -5.57 9.76 -8.34
C VAL A 48 -6.06 11.18 -8.59
N GLU A 49 -7.25 11.30 -9.14
CA GLU A 49 -7.94 12.57 -9.39
C GLU A 49 -8.96 12.86 -8.27
N GLY A 50 -9.34 14.12 -8.06
CA GLY A 50 -10.26 14.48 -6.97
C GLY A 50 -9.66 14.48 -5.55
N VAL A 51 -8.35 14.34 -5.39
CA VAL A 51 -7.69 14.47 -4.07
C VAL A 51 -7.51 15.96 -3.73
N HIS A 52 -7.97 16.35 -2.54
CA HIS A 52 -7.84 17.71 -1.98
C HIS A 52 -6.63 17.82 -1.04
N GLY A 53 -6.11 19.04 -0.84
CA GLY A 53 -4.91 19.30 -0.03
C GLY A 53 -4.99 18.82 1.42
N ASP A 54 -6.18 18.82 2.01
CA ASP A 54 -6.45 18.40 3.39
C ASP A 54 -6.71 16.89 3.55
N THR A 55 -6.60 16.12 2.46
CA THR A 55 -6.86 14.67 2.47
C THR A 55 -5.79 13.95 3.27
N ARG A 56 -6.18 13.25 4.33
CA ARG A 56 -5.29 12.33 5.05
C ARG A 56 -5.24 11.01 4.32
N TYR A 57 -4.07 10.36 4.28
CA TYR A 57 -3.94 9.05 3.67
C TYR A 57 -2.91 8.18 4.39
N ARG A 58 -2.99 6.89 4.13
CA ARG A 58 -2.13 5.85 4.68
C ARG A 58 -1.77 4.86 3.58
N TYR A 59 -0.57 4.32 3.67
CA TYR A 59 -0.16 3.20 2.83
C TYR A 59 -0.37 1.90 3.60
N LEU A 60 -0.77 0.87 2.89
CA LEU A 60 -0.84 -0.49 3.40
C LEU A 60 -0.18 -1.44 2.40
N VAL A 61 0.40 -2.52 2.94
CA VAL A 61 0.89 -3.64 2.16
C VAL A 61 -0.05 -4.80 2.44
N GLN A 62 -0.57 -5.40 1.37
CA GLN A 62 -1.44 -6.57 1.44
C GLN A 62 -1.08 -7.55 0.32
N THR A 63 -1.40 -8.81 0.55
CA THR A 63 -1.25 -9.85 -0.46
C THR A 63 -2.17 -9.55 -1.64
N ASP A 64 -1.55 -9.45 -2.81
CA ASP A 64 -2.19 -9.18 -4.08
C ASP A 64 -2.72 -10.50 -4.63
N ASP A 65 -4.04 -10.70 -4.57
CA ASP A 65 -4.70 -11.89 -5.10
C ASP A 65 -4.40 -12.09 -6.60
N HIS A 66 -4.15 -10.98 -7.32
CA HIS A 66 -3.72 -10.96 -8.73
C HIS A 66 -2.35 -11.60 -9.00
N ALA A 67 -1.52 -11.86 -7.98
CA ALA A 67 -0.27 -12.60 -8.12
C ALA A 67 -0.48 -14.11 -8.25
N SER A 68 -1.72 -14.60 -8.15
CA SER A 68 -2.07 -16.01 -8.23
C SER A 68 -2.02 -16.55 -9.67
N GLY A 69 -0.83 -16.55 -10.27
CA GLY A 69 -0.47 -17.55 -11.26
C GLY A 69 -0.38 -18.89 -10.54
N GLY A 70 -1.27 -19.82 -10.88
CA GLY A 70 -1.55 -21.04 -10.13
C GLY A 70 -0.33 -21.74 -9.55
N ARG A 71 -0.38 -22.01 -8.24
CA ARG A 71 0.41 -23.07 -7.62
C ARG A 71 -0.56 -24.11 -7.11
N GLY A 72 -0.79 -25.12 -7.95
CA GLY A 72 -1.26 -26.41 -7.47
C GLY A 72 -0.35 -26.84 -6.33
N GLU A 73 -1.00 -27.27 -5.25
CA GLU A 73 -0.50 -28.07 -4.13
C GLU A 73 0.86 -28.73 -4.40
N GLN A 74 1.85 -28.54 -3.51
CA GLN A 74 2.65 -29.59 -2.82
C GLN A 74 3.65 -28.93 -1.85
N GLY A 75 3.60 -29.30 -0.55
CA GLY A 75 4.75 -29.18 0.37
C GLY A 75 4.64 -28.20 1.54
N ARG A 76 3.96 -28.63 2.60
CA ARG A 76 4.10 -28.25 4.03
C ARG A 76 4.82 -26.93 4.39
N GLY A 77 4.05 -26.00 4.95
CA GLY A 77 4.50 -25.12 6.02
C GLY A 77 4.05 -23.67 5.91
N LYS A 78 3.19 -23.25 6.84
CA LYS A 78 2.79 -21.86 7.14
C LYS A 78 1.67 -21.30 6.24
N GLY A 79 0.51 -21.93 6.28
CA GLY A 79 -0.74 -21.18 6.38
C GLY A 79 -0.76 -20.42 7.71
N GLY A 80 0.14 -19.44 7.86
CA GLY A 80 -0.08 -18.39 8.84
C GLY A 80 -1.23 -17.53 8.33
N PRO A 81 -2.10 -16.98 9.19
CA PRO A 81 -3.10 -16.03 8.72
C PRO A 81 -2.37 -14.98 7.88
N ALA A 82 -3.00 -14.53 6.78
CA ALA A 82 -2.55 -13.36 6.04
C ALA A 82 -2.03 -12.35 7.05
N ALA A 83 -0.74 -12.00 6.99
CA ALA A 83 -0.14 -11.15 8.00
C ALA A 83 -1.08 -9.95 8.14
N PRO A 84 -1.55 -9.61 9.36
CA PRO A 84 -2.55 -8.56 9.51
C PRO A 84 -2.02 -7.32 8.80
N PRO A 85 -2.87 -6.56 8.09
CA PRO A 85 -2.43 -5.40 7.33
C PRO A 85 -1.57 -4.55 8.25
N ARG A 86 -0.27 -4.53 7.97
CA ARG A 86 0.68 -3.78 8.79
C ARG A 86 0.61 -2.34 8.32
N TRP A 87 -0.11 -1.53 9.08
CA TRP A 87 -0.04 -0.09 8.94
C TRP A 87 1.40 0.35 9.17
N ASP A 88 2.04 0.86 8.12
CA ASP A 88 3.46 1.22 8.13
C ASP A 88 3.70 2.46 9.01
N THR A 89 2.91 3.53 8.83
CA THR A 89 2.84 4.76 9.63
C THR A 89 1.74 5.66 9.04
N GLU A 90 1.13 6.54 9.85
CA GLU A 90 0.16 7.53 9.39
C GLU A 90 0.89 8.77 8.83
N TYR A 91 0.56 9.20 7.59
CA TYR A 91 1.24 10.31 6.92
C TYR A 91 0.28 11.49 6.69
N THR A 92 0.71 12.70 7.03
CA THR A 92 -0.01 13.96 6.75
C THR A 92 0.74 14.76 5.67
N LEU A 93 0.02 15.45 4.79
CA LEU A 93 0.61 16.36 3.80
C LEU A 93 0.98 17.72 4.43
N PRO A 94 2.08 18.36 3.99
CA PRO A 94 3.05 17.86 3.00
C PRO A 94 3.86 16.70 3.57
N LEU A 95 4.27 15.77 2.69
CA LEU A 95 5.07 14.55 2.94
C LEU A 95 6.30 14.84 3.82
N THR A 96 6.09 15.05 5.11
CA THR A 96 7.16 15.20 6.08
C THR A 96 7.52 13.77 6.46
N PRO A 97 8.76 13.34 6.20
CA PRO A 97 9.19 12.01 6.61
C PRO A 97 9.25 11.98 8.14
N ALA A 98 8.19 11.52 8.80
CA ALA A 98 8.27 10.99 10.14
C ALA A 98 8.93 9.60 10.06
N GLY A 99 10.24 9.59 9.76
CA GLY A 99 11.07 8.43 10.03
C GLY A 99 11.47 8.45 11.51
N PRO A 100 11.51 7.31 12.21
CA PRO A 100 12.18 7.25 13.50
C PRO A 100 13.66 7.52 13.28
N GLN A 101 14.17 8.61 13.87
CA GLN A 101 15.61 8.80 14.05
C GLN A 101 16.05 7.75 15.07
N HIS A 102 16.53 6.60 14.58
CA HIS A 102 17.11 5.58 15.42
C HIS A 102 18.63 5.76 15.39
N GLY A 103 19.18 6.25 16.51
CA GLY A 103 20.62 6.23 16.84
C GLY A 103 21.41 7.44 16.38
#